data_AF-A0A1V5IB83-F1
#
_entry.id   AF-A0A1V5IB83-F1
#
_cell.length_a   1.000
_cell.length_b   1.000
_cell.length_c   1.000
_cell.angle_alpha   90.00
_cell.angle_beta   90.00
_cell.angle_gamma   90.00
#
_symmetry.space_group_name_H-M   'P 1'
#
loop_
_entity.id
_entity.type
_entity.pdbx_description
1 polymer ?
#
loop_
_entity_poly.entity_id
_entity_poly.type
_entity_poly.pdbx_seq_one_letter_code
_entity_poly.pdbx_strand_id
1 'polypeptide(L)' 'MVDSVLQRHGGTDAVVGLVTHGHFSQFLLRAVLGIPTMTGWVDILNTSVTRFADVDVPGRTCARWINRVAHLAPGEVTD' A
#
# COMPACT_ATOMS: atom_id res chain seq x y z
N MET A 1 11.86 -11.29 -9.07
CA MET A 1 10.52 -10.73 -9.35
C MET A 1 10.44 -9.25 -8.99
N VAL A 2 10.85 -8.84 -7.79
CA VAL A 2 10.93 -7.40 -7.43
C VAL A 2 11.96 -6.65 -8.29
N ASP A 3 13.15 -7.23 -8.46
CA ASP A 3 14.22 -6.60 -9.27
C ASP A 3 13.81 -6.35 -10.72
N SER A 4 13.02 -7.25 -11.32
CA SER A 4 12.49 -7.07 -12.67
C SER A 4 11.43 -5.97 -12.76
N VAL A 5 10.64 -5.76 -11.69
CA VAL A 5 9.69 -4.64 -11.63
C VAL A 5 10.46 -3.32 -11.51
N LEU A 6 11.48 -3.26 -10.65
CA LEU A 6 12.33 -2.09 -10.49
C LEU A 6 13.12 -1.78 -11.75
N GLN A 7 13.67 -2.78 -12.43
CA GLN A 7 14.40 -2.58 -13.69
C GLN A 7 13.49 -1.99 -14.78
N ARG A 8 12.21 -2.38 -14.81
CA ARG A 8 11.26 -1.95 -15.85
C ARG A 8 10.57 -0.62 -15.54
N HIS A 9 10.32 -0.34 -14.27
CA HIS A 9 9.43 0.76 -13.84
C HIS A 9 10.11 1.74 -12.85
N GLY A 10 11.28 1.40 -12.31
CA GLY A 10 12.00 2.25 -11.36
C GLY A 10 12.43 3.57 -11.99
N GLY A 11 12.27 4.66 -11.25
CA GLY A 11 12.60 6.02 -11.73
C GLY A 11 11.65 6.57 -12.79
N THR A 12 10.50 5.93 -13.02
CA THR A 12 9.44 6.40 -13.93
C THR A 12 8.19 6.80 -13.16
N ASP A 13 7.25 7.48 -13.82
CA ASP A 13 5.93 7.79 -13.25
C ASP A 13 4.94 6.60 -13.29
N ALA A 14 5.42 5.39 -13.59
CA ALA A 14 4.58 4.20 -13.63
C ALA A 14 4.03 3.86 -12.23
N VAL A 15 2.74 3.49 -12.19
CA VAL A 15 2.09 3.02 -10.97
C VAL A 15 2.04 1.49 -10.98
N VAL A 16 2.55 0.87 -9.91
CA VAL A 16 2.50 -0.58 -9.73
C VAL A 16 1.27 -0.94 -8.88
N GLY A 17 0.37 -1.75 -9.45
CA GLY A 17 -0.75 -2.35 -8.73
C GLY A 17 -0.37 -3.68 -8.08
N LEU A 18 -0.74 -3.88 -6.82
CA LEU A 18 -0.57 -5.13 -6.10
C LEU A 18 -1.91 -5.55 -5.49
N VAL A 19 -2.33 -6.78 -5.79
CA VAL A 19 -3.48 -7.44 -5.16
C VAL A 19 -2.95 -8.47 -4.17
N THR A 20 -3.41 -8.41 -2.91
CA THR A 20 -2.91 -9.25 -1.83
C THR A 20 -3.96 -9.41 -0.73
N HIS A 21 -3.60 -10.11 0.35
CA HIS A 21 -4.45 -10.36 1.51
C HIS A 21 -4.22 -9.33 2.63
N GLY A 22 -5.26 -9.06 3.42
CA GLY A 22 -5.20 -8.09 4.54
C GLY A 22 -4.10 -8.37 5.57
N HIS A 23 -3.81 -9.65 5.85
CA HIS A 23 -2.68 -10.02 6.72
C HIS A 23 -1.34 -9.60 6.10
N PHE A 24 -1.11 -9.90 4.82
CA PHE A 24 0.15 -9.55 4.16
C PHE A 24 0.37 -8.03 4.12
N SER A 25 -0.71 -7.25 3.99
CA SER A 25 -0.67 -5.79 4.00
C SER A 25 0.01 -5.21 5.25
N GLN A 26 -0.02 -5.89 6.40
CA GLN A 26 0.67 -5.42 7.61
C GLN A 26 2.19 -5.37 7.43
N PHE A 27 2.76 -6.40 6.80
CA PHE A 27 4.20 -6.44 6.49
C PHE A 27 4.56 -5.40 5.44
N LEU A 28 3.71 -5.23 4.42
CA LEU A 28 3.94 -4.26 3.37
C LEU A 28 3.91 -2.82 3.92
N LEU A 29 2.89 -2.47 4.71
CA LEU A 29 2.78 -1.17 5.37
C LEU A 29 4.02 -0.86 6.20
N ARG A 30 4.47 -1.82 7.01
CA ARG A 30 5.66 -1.65 7.84
C ARG A 30 6.92 -1.45 7.00
N ALA A 31 7.12 -2.29 5.99
CA ALA A 31 8.30 -2.21 5.12
C ALA A 31 8.35 -0.88 4.35
N VAL A 32 7.23 -0.49 3.74
CA VAL A 32 7.16 0.71 2.88
C VAL A 32 7.25 2.01 3.69
N LEU A 33 6.69 2.04 4.90
CA LEU A 33 6.71 3.22 5.77
C LEU A 33 7.88 3.24 6.75
N GLY A 34 8.77 2.24 6.71
CA GLY A 34 9.91 2.14 7.61
C GLY A 34 9.52 2.00 9.08
N ILE A 35 8.47 1.22 9.39
CA ILE A 35 7.98 0.98 10.76
C ILE A 35 8.66 -0.29 11.32
N PRO A 36 9.70 -0.14 12.18
CA PRO A 36 10.49 -1.29 12.64
C PRO A 36 9.68 -2.20 13.55
N THR A 37 8.85 -1.64 14.42
CA THR A 37 8.01 -2.36 15.37
C THR A 37 6.60 -1.76 15.37
N MET A 38 5.60 -2.63 15.51
CA MET A 38 4.19 -2.24 15.57
C MET A 38 3.46 -3.24 16.45
N THR A 39 2.78 -2.75 17.48
CA THR A 39 1.93 -3.56 18.37
C THR A 39 0.46 -3.54 17.93
N GLY A 40 0.08 -2.55 17.14
CA GLY A 40 -1.26 -2.42 16.57
C GLY A 40 -1.42 -3.19 15.26
N TRP A 41 -2.65 -3.18 14.75
CA TRP A 41 -3.04 -3.77 13.47
C TRP A 41 -3.77 -2.73 12.65
N VAL A 42 -3.54 -2.71 11.34
CA VAL A 42 -4.32 -1.89 10.41
C VAL A 42 -5.41 -2.79 9.83
N ASP A 43 -6.66 -2.43 10.09
CA ASP A 43 -7.77 -3.13 9.47
C ASP A 43 -7.79 -2.87 7.95
N ILE A 44 -7.99 -3.90 7.14
CA ILE A 44 -7.93 -3.84 5.67
C ILE A 44 -9.15 -4.56 5.12
N LEU A 45 -10.12 -3.76 4.70
CA LEU A 45 -11.38 -4.26 4.16
C LEU A 45 -11.16 -4.90 2.80
N ASN A 46 -11.99 -5.88 2.46
CA ASN A 46 -11.99 -6.49 1.15
C ASN A 46 -12.17 -5.44 0.07
N THR A 47 -11.39 -5.59 -1.00
CA THR A 47 -11.39 -4.69 -2.18
C THR A 47 -11.03 -3.22 -1.90
N SER A 48 -10.62 -2.89 -0.66
CA SER A 48 -10.11 -1.56 -0.34
C SER A 48 -8.80 -1.25 -1.09
N VAL A 49 -8.55 0.03 -1.34
CA VAL A 49 -7.34 0.48 -2.04
C VAL A 49 -6.47 1.29 -1.10
N THR A 50 -5.18 0.94 -1.05
CA THR A 50 -4.14 1.69 -0.34
C THR A 50 -3.17 2.27 -1.36
N ARG A 51 -2.79 3.54 -1.20
CA ARG A 51 -1.83 4.21 -2.10
C ARG A 51 -0.63 4.73 -1.33
N PHE A 52 0.54 4.26 -1.72
CA PHE A 52 1.82 4.82 -1.33
C PHE A 52 2.36 5.73 -2.44
N ALA A 53 3.11 6.75 -2.06
CA ALA A 53 3.80 7.64 -2.99
C ALA A 53 5.04 8.23 -2.33
N ASP A 54 6.04 8.54 -3.13
CA ASP A 54 7.19 9.31 -2.68
C ASP A 54 6.75 10.70 -2.17
N VAL A 55 7.61 11.28 -1.35
CA VAL A 55 7.53 12.68 -0.91
C VAL A 55 8.78 13.44 -1.33
N ASP A 56 8.76 14.77 -1.19
CA ASP A 56 9.88 15.65 -1.56
C ASP A 56 11.13 15.49 -0.66
N VAL A 57 11.19 14.42 0.13
CA VAL A 57 12.34 14.02 0.93
C VAL A 57 12.88 12.70 0.36
N PRO A 58 14.12 12.69 -0.18
CA PRO A 58 14.70 11.50 -0.79
C PRO A 58 14.64 10.26 0.11
N GLY A 59 14.24 9.13 -0.49
CA GLY A 59 14.16 7.84 0.21
C GLY A 59 13.01 7.74 1.21
N ARG A 60 12.06 8.69 1.23
CA ARG A 60 10.87 8.60 2.07
C ARG A 60 9.62 8.35 1.25
N THR A 61 8.75 7.51 1.80
CA THR A 61 7.44 7.18 1.26
C THR A 61 6.36 7.68 2.21
N CYS A 62 5.25 8.16 1.66
CA CYS A 62 4.03 8.41 2.41
C CYS A 62 2.91 7.45 1.98
N ALA A 63 2.07 7.08 2.94
CA ALA A 63 0.75 6.54 2.64
C ALA A 63 -0.21 7.72 2.39
N ARG A 64 -0.63 7.92 1.14
CA ARG A 64 -1.59 8.98 0.77
C ARG A 64 -2.98 8.67 1.30
N TRP A 65 -3.35 7.40 1.28
CA TRP A 65 -4.54 6.85 1.94
C TRP A 65 -4.35 5.36 2.15
N ILE A 66 -4.97 4.85 3.21
CA ILE A 66 -4.97 3.44 3.60
C ILE A 66 -6.43 3.00 3.70
N ASN A 67 -6.72 1.77 3.25
CA ASN A 67 -8.04 1.12 3.39
C ASN A 67 -9.19 1.96 2.77
N ARG A 68 -8.97 2.56 1.60
CA ARG A 68 -9.94 3.46 0.97
C ARG A 68 -11.00 2.67 0.19
N VAL A 69 -12.26 2.87 0.56
CA VAL A 69 -13.45 2.23 -0.05
C VAL A 69 -14.37 3.21 -0.78
N ALA A 70 -13.90 4.42 -1.09
CA ALA A 70 -14.72 5.49 -1.69
C ALA A 70 -15.35 5.16 -3.05
N HIS A 71 -14.96 4.04 -3.67
CA HIS A 71 -15.49 3.55 -4.94
C HIS A 71 -16.60 2.50 -4.75
N LEU A 72 -16.84 2.05 -3.52
CA LEU A 72 -17.84 1.04 -3.16
C LEU A 72 -19.12 1.71 -2.67
N ALA A 73 -20.26 1.12 -2.98
CA ALA A 73 -21.52 1.44 -2.32
C ALA A 73 -21.51 0.92 -0.87
N PRO A 74 -22.30 1.51 0.05
CA PRO A 74 -22.28 1.10 1.46
C PRO A 74 -22.52 -0.39 1.71
N GLY A 75 -23.34 -1.06 0.89
CA GLY A 75 -23.63 -2.49 1.02
C GLY A 75 -22.56 -3.42 0.43
N GLU A 76 -21.55 -2.87 -0.25
CA GLU A 76 -20.45 -3.64 -0.86
C GLU A 76 -19.20 -3.66 0.03
N VAL A 77 -19.19 -2.87 1.11
CA VAL A 77 -18.09 -2.83 2.06
C VAL A 77 -18.15 -4.06 2.96
N THR A 78 -17.15 -4.93 2.84
CA THR A 78 -17.01 -6.15 3.65
C THR A 78 -15.59 -6.26 4.22
N ASP A 79 -15.45 -7.06 5.26
CA ASP A 79 -14.19 -7.38 5.93
C ASP A 79 -13.60 -8.71 5.41
#